data_AF-A0A0C9UGY8-F1
#
_entry.id   AF-A0A0C9UGY8-F1
#
_cell.length_a   1.000
_cell.length_b   1.000
_cell.length_c   1.000
_cell.angle_alpha   90.00
_cell.angle_beta   90.00
_cell.angle_gamma   90.00
#
_symmetry.space_group_name_H-M   'P 1'
#
loop_
_entity.id
_entity.type
_entity.pdbx_description
1 polymer ?
#
loop_
_entity_poly.entity_id
_entity_poly.type
_entity_poly.pdbx_seq_one_letter_code
_entity_poly.pdbx_strand_id
1 'polypeptide(L)'
;ESLPKQQRPPPGVNKGYVRLAVTDGKTLKFRICAKFPCNQPLENYATGRFCADHRDWADTCGKPNWLPANVRRNEQNEPMEVNCSHRFRARTSYCHQTIQWSCGIPISWGICYESESPTQVFELLEFTWPDENTRPGFIAYDNACKMLAHIAKHPEKRNWLHTTRFIVDAWHYINHRETDVLCRTWCNPHPTNGSQPDLVITAVGRDGVKHLSRAFNTETAEQFNSWMDGYEAQMRQMAKQTFAFYCHCTLLLYKEEVEERITKDEKWM
;
A
#
# COMPACT_ATOMS: atom_id res chain seq x y z
N GLU A 1 -10.51 17.91 -0.31
CA GLU A 1 -10.49 18.71 0.93
C GLU A 1 -9.08 19.26 1.16
N SER A 2 -8.94 20.39 1.84
CA SER A 2 -7.61 20.92 2.19
C SER A 2 -6.90 19.94 3.12
N LEU A 3 -5.65 19.57 2.82
CA LEU A 3 -4.80 18.76 3.69
C LEU A 3 -4.86 19.29 5.13
N PRO A 4 -4.98 18.44 6.16
CA PRO A 4 -4.92 18.91 7.53
C PRO A 4 -3.61 19.67 7.75
N LYS A 5 -3.75 20.98 7.97
CA LYS A 5 -2.61 21.89 8.08
C LYS A 5 -1.92 21.65 9.42
N GLN A 6 -0.64 21.33 9.37
CA GLN A 6 0.18 21.27 10.57
C GLN A 6 0.25 22.67 11.19
N GLN A 7 -0.37 22.85 12.35
CA GLN A 7 -0.20 24.09 13.09
C GLN A 7 1.21 24.12 13.69
N ARG A 8 1.88 25.28 13.60
CA ARG A 8 3.12 25.49 14.34
C ARG A 8 2.81 25.31 15.84
N PRO A 9 3.64 24.59 16.60
CA PRO A 9 3.39 24.48 18.03
C PRO A 9 3.51 25.84 18.69
N PRO A 10 2.82 26.03 19.83
CA PRO A 10 2.98 27.20 20.66
C PRO A 10 4.45 27.43 21.04
N PRO A 11 4.89 28.70 21.16
CA PRO A 11 6.24 29.01 21.61
C PRO A 11 6.56 28.35 22.97
N GLY A 12 7.72 27.70 23.08
CA GLY A 12 8.20 27.10 24.34
C GLY A 12 7.84 25.63 24.57
N VAL A 13 7.09 24.98 23.66
CA VAL A 13 6.82 23.54 23.74
C VAL A 13 7.91 22.75 23.01
N ASN A 14 8.59 21.84 23.70
CA ASN A 14 9.52 20.90 23.07
C ASN A 14 8.74 20.02 22.10
N LYS A 15 9.02 20.13 20.79
CA LYS A 15 8.45 19.24 19.78
C LYS A 15 9.09 17.86 19.92
N GLY A 16 8.27 16.80 19.95
CA GLY A 16 8.69 15.54 19.34
C GLY A 16 8.72 15.73 17.82
N TYR A 17 9.85 15.47 17.16
CA TYR A 17 9.89 15.44 15.70
C TYR A 17 9.23 14.13 15.22
N VAL A 18 7.91 14.14 15.05
CA VAL A 18 7.15 13.00 14.56
C VAL A 18 7.44 12.81 13.07
N ARG A 19 8.06 11.68 12.72
CA ARG A 19 8.17 11.19 11.33
C ARG A 19 7.10 10.13 11.09
N LEU A 20 6.02 10.50 10.40
CA LEU A 20 4.94 9.59 10.03
C LEU A 20 4.95 9.32 8.53
N ALA A 21 5.20 8.07 8.17
CA ALA A 21 4.92 7.58 6.83
C ALA A 21 3.50 7.00 6.75
N VAL A 22 2.92 7.00 5.57
CA VAL A 22 1.60 6.47 5.26
C VAL A 22 1.79 5.51 4.09
N THR A 23 1.17 4.34 4.16
CA THR A 23 1.20 3.38 3.06
C THR A 23 -0.19 2.85 2.78
N ASP A 24 -0.50 2.72 1.49
CA ASP A 24 -1.76 2.18 1.00
C ASP A 24 -1.56 1.56 -0.39
N GLY A 25 -2.45 0.63 -0.71
CA GLY A 25 -2.44 -0.15 -1.93
C GLY A 25 -3.48 0.32 -2.95
N LYS A 26 -3.06 0.54 -4.20
CA LYS A 26 -3.99 0.76 -5.31
C LYS A 26 -4.05 -0.43 -6.23
N THR A 27 -5.25 -0.72 -6.73
CA THR A 27 -5.43 -1.63 -7.87
C THR A 27 -4.93 -0.97 -9.16
N LEU A 28 -3.61 -0.91 -9.35
CA LEU A 28 -2.96 -0.59 -10.63
C LEU A 28 -2.29 -1.87 -11.15
N LYS A 29 -2.89 -2.44 -12.19
CA LYS A 29 -2.58 -3.81 -12.64
C LYS A 29 -1.89 -3.80 -13.99
N PHE A 30 -0.84 -4.58 -14.15
CA PHE A 30 -0.25 -4.90 -15.45
C PHE A 30 -0.22 -6.41 -15.65
N ARG A 31 -0.04 -6.86 -16.90
CA ARG A 31 -0.09 -8.28 -17.25
C ARG A 31 1.23 -8.99 -16.98
N ILE A 32 1.13 -10.19 -16.42
CA ILE A 32 2.24 -11.10 -16.10
C ILE A 32 1.94 -12.51 -16.60
N CYS A 33 2.96 -13.36 -16.58
CA CYS A 33 2.87 -14.76 -17.00
C CYS A 33 1.66 -15.50 -16.40
N ALA A 34 0.92 -16.20 -17.26
CA ALA A 34 -0.24 -17.02 -16.86
C ALA A 34 0.14 -18.20 -15.97
N LYS A 35 1.38 -18.71 -16.07
CA LYS A 35 1.85 -19.83 -15.25
C LYS A 35 2.10 -19.39 -13.82
N PHE A 36 1.40 -19.96 -12.85
CA PHE A 36 1.66 -19.71 -11.43
C PHE A 36 2.88 -20.52 -10.93
N PRO A 37 3.69 -20.00 -9.99
CA PRO A 37 3.70 -18.65 -9.39
C PRO A 37 4.62 -17.65 -10.14
N CYS A 38 4.72 -17.73 -11.48
CA CYS A 38 5.64 -16.88 -12.24
C CYS A 38 5.14 -15.43 -12.32
N ASN A 39 6.03 -14.48 -12.02
CA ASN A 39 5.76 -13.04 -12.05
C ASN A 39 6.59 -12.30 -13.13
N GLN A 40 7.13 -13.06 -14.09
CA GLN A 40 7.91 -12.51 -15.19
C GLN A 40 7.00 -11.78 -16.19
N PRO A 41 7.52 -10.74 -16.87
CA PRO A 41 6.78 -10.04 -17.91
C PRO A 41 6.45 -10.98 -19.06
N LEU A 42 5.37 -10.67 -19.77
CA LEU A 42 5.00 -11.37 -20.99
C LEU A 42 6.06 -11.13 -22.07
N GLU A 43 6.33 -12.16 -22.89
CA GLU A 43 7.18 -12.02 -24.08
C GLU A 43 6.58 -11.03 -25.08
N ASN A 44 5.26 -11.09 -25.26
CA ASN A 44 4.48 -10.09 -25.99
C ASN A 44 3.44 -9.48 -25.04
N TYR A 45 3.55 -8.20 -24.73
CA TYR A 45 2.64 -7.54 -23.76
C TYR A 45 1.21 -7.36 -24.30
N ALA A 46 1.05 -7.21 -25.62
CA ALA A 46 -0.24 -6.92 -26.24
C ALA A 46 -1.15 -8.15 -26.29
N THR A 47 -0.60 -9.29 -26.71
CA THR A 47 -1.37 -10.53 -26.97
C THR A 47 -0.78 -11.77 -26.29
N GLY A 48 0.39 -11.66 -25.67
CA GLY A 48 1.06 -12.77 -25.03
C GLY A 48 0.34 -13.24 -23.76
N ARG A 49 0.63 -14.48 -23.39
CA ARG A 49 0.04 -15.17 -22.23
C ARG A 49 1.11 -15.66 -21.26
N PHE A 50 2.31 -15.95 -21.76
CA PHE A 50 3.43 -16.47 -21.00
C PHE A 50 4.67 -15.59 -21.18
N CYS A 51 5.61 -15.71 -20.26
CA CYS A 51 6.97 -15.17 -20.43
C CYS A 51 7.79 -16.09 -21.36
N ALA A 52 8.98 -15.63 -21.76
CA ALA A 52 9.88 -16.39 -22.63
C ALA A 52 10.14 -17.82 -22.11
N ASP A 53 10.37 -17.98 -20.81
CA ASP A 53 10.65 -19.28 -20.17
C ASP A 53 9.46 -20.25 -20.15
N HIS A 54 8.25 -19.75 -20.38
CA HIS A 54 7.01 -20.54 -20.30
C HIS A 54 6.23 -20.54 -21.61
N ARG A 55 6.86 -20.17 -22.73
CA ARG A 55 6.23 -20.12 -24.06
C ARG A 55 5.64 -21.46 -24.49
N ASP A 56 6.23 -22.56 -24.04
CA ASP A 56 5.80 -23.93 -24.41
C ASP A 56 4.38 -24.25 -23.91
N TRP A 57 3.87 -23.48 -22.94
CA TRP A 57 2.50 -23.60 -22.45
C TRP A 57 1.47 -22.85 -23.32
N ALA A 58 1.89 -22.09 -24.35
CA ALA A 58 1.01 -21.28 -25.19
C ALA A 58 -0.05 -22.10 -25.93
N ASP A 59 0.30 -23.35 -26.29
CA ASP A 59 -0.54 -24.28 -27.04
C ASP A 59 -1.15 -25.37 -26.15
N THR A 60 -0.85 -25.37 -24.84
CA THR A 60 -1.44 -26.30 -23.89
C THR A 60 -2.78 -25.75 -23.38
N CYS A 61 -3.77 -26.62 -23.17
CA CYS A 61 -5.00 -26.27 -22.47
C CYS A 61 -5.35 -27.32 -21.39
N GLY A 62 -6.29 -26.98 -20.49
CA GLY A 62 -6.73 -27.84 -19.38
C GLY A 62 -6.38 -27.32 -17.98
N LYS A 63 -6.39 -28.20 -16.97
CA LYS A 63 -6.16 -27.88 -15.55
C LYS A 63 -4.79 -28.38 -15.07
N PRO A 64 -3.68 -27.73 -15.45
CA PRO A 64 -2.34 -28.21 -15.14
C PRO A 64 -2.01 -28.10 -13.65
N ASN A 65 -1.03 -28.90 -13.23
CA ASN A 65 -0.62 -29.03 -11.84
C ASN A 65 0.05 -27.80 -11.21
N TRP A 66 0.24 -26.74 -11.98
CA TRP A 66 0.71 -25.45 -11.47
C TRP A 66 -0.42 -24.46 -11.17
N LEU A 67 -1.67 -24.74 -11.56
CA LEU A 67 -2.79 -23.85 -11.20
C LEU A 67 -3.07 -23.91 -9.68
N PRO A 68 -3.40 -22.79 -9.03
CA PRO A 68 -3.83 -22.78 -7.64
C PRO A 68 -5.05 -23.69 -7.38
N ALA A 69 -5.07 -24.38 -6.24
CA ALA A 69 -6.11 -25.38 -5.92
C ALA A 69 -7.54 -24.81 -5.82
N ASN A 70 -7.67 -23.53 -5.50
CA ASN A 70 -8.94 -22.80 -5.54
C ASN A 70 -9.47 -22.58 -6.96
N VAL A 71 -8.59 -22.46 -7.97
CA VAL A 71 -8.97 -22.33 -9.38
C VAL A 71 -9.37 -23.68 -9.98
N ARG A 72 -8.76 -24.78 -9.51
CA ARG A 72 -9.10 -26.14 -9.98
C ARG A 72 -10.45 -26.64 -9.48
N ARG A 73 -10.99 -26.06 -8.40
CA ARG A 73 -12.15 -26.57 -7.66
C ARG A 73 -13.51 -26.30 -8.32
N ASN A 74 -13.57 -25.47 -9.36
CA ASN A 74 -14.84 -24.96 -9.90
C ASN A 74 -15.68 -25.95 -10.75
N GLU A 75 -15.25 -27.18 -10.99
CA GLU A 75 -16.06 -28.15 -11.75
C GLU A 75 -15.82 -29.57 -11.23
N GLN A 76 -16.64 -30.00 -10.28
CA GLN A 76 -16.96 -31.41 -10.14
C GLN A 76 -18.28 -31.62 -10.88
N ASN A 77 -18.27 -32.47 -11.92
CA ASN A 77 -19.42 -33.11 -12.57
C ASN A 77 -19.94 -32.59 -13.93
N GLU A 78 -19.10 -32.40 -14.95
CA GLU A 78 -19.56 -32.60 -16.35
C GLU A 78 -18.49 -33.30 -17.21
N PRO A 79 -18.87 -34.16 -18.17
CA PRO A 79 -17.92 -34.83 -19.06
C PRO A 79 -17.27 -33.81 -20.00
N MET A 80 -15.94 -33.87 -20.11
CA MET A 80 -15.15 -33.02 -21.00
C MET A 80 -15.43 -33.35 -22.47
N GLU A 81 -16.29 -32.58 -23.13
CA GLU A 81 -16.18 -32.43 -24.58
C GLU A 81 -14.87 -31.70 -24.91
N VAL A 82 -13.99 -32.35 -25.65
CA VAL A 82 -12.70 -31.80 -26.10
C VAL A 82 -12.94 -30.84 -27.27
N ASN A 83 -13.73 -29.80 -27.03
CA ASN A 83 -13.71 -28.60 -27.87
C ASN A 83 -13.07 -27.50 -27.03
N CYS A 84 -11.73 -27.44 -27.04
CA CYS A 84 -10.97 -26.54 -26.19
C CYS A 84 -11.09 -25.08 -26.67
N SER A 85 -12.23 -24.46 -26.35
CA SER A 85 -12.53 -23.04 -26.64
C SER A 85 -11.85 -22.10 -25.63
N HIS A 86 -11.42 -22.61 -24.48
CA HIS A 86 -10.85 -21.83 -23.38
C HIS A 86 -9.32 -21.91 -23.36
N ARG A 87 -8.67 -20.82 -23.77
CA ARG A 87 -7.21 -20.63 -23.66
C ARG A 87 -6.86 -19.92 -22.35
N PHE A 88 -5.70 -20.24 -21.78
CA PHE A 88 -5.16 -19.52 -20.63
C PHE A 88 -5.10 -18.00 -20.92
N ARG A 89 -5.39 -17.20 -19.90
CA ARG A 89 -5.23 -15.74 -19.94
C ARG A 89 -4.00 -15.34 -19.13
N ALA A 90 -3.34 -14.28 -19.56
CA ALA A 90 -2.29 -13.66 -18.75
C ALA A 90 -2.86 -13.31 -17.36
N ARG A 91 -2.04 -13.53 -16.32
CA ARG A 91 -2.36 -13.07 -14.96
C ARG A 91 -2.11 -11.57 -14.88
N THR A 92 -2.57 -10.94 -13.82
CA THR A 92 -2.27 -9.54 -13.52
C THR A 92 -1.61 -9.42 -12.15
N SER A 93 -0.79 -8.39 -11.95
CA SER A 93 -0.45 -7.98 -10.59
C SER A 93 -1.71 -7.69 -9.78
N TYR A 94 -1.61 -7.78 -8.46
CA TYR A 94 -2.74 -7.56 -7.57
C TYR A 94 -2.85 -6.08 -7.20
N CYS A 95 -1.79 -5.53 -6.62
CA CYS A 95 -1.77 -4.20 -6.03
C CYS A 95 -0.42 -3.51 -6.27
N HIS A 96 -0.50 -2.21 -6.52
CA HIS A 96 0.62 -1.27 -6.49
C HIS A 96 0.62 -0.60 -5.12
N GLN A 97 1.57 -0.98 -4.27
CA GLN A 97 1.71 -0.44 -2.93
C GLN A 97 2.55 0.83 -2.97
N THR A 98 2.12 1.88 -2.31
CA THR A 98 2.85 3.15 -2.27
C THR A 98 3.14 3.56 -0.84
N ILE A 99 4.21 4.35 -0.67
CA ILE A 99 4.61 4.91 0.61
C ILE A 99 4.86 6.40 0.45
N GLN A 100 4.26 7.20 1.32
CA GLN A 100 4.33 8.65 1.34
C GLN A 100 4.67 9.12 2.74
N TRP A 101 5.26 10.31 2.86
CA TRP A 101 5.22 11.04 4.12
C TRP A 101 3.80 11.58 4.37
N SER A 102 3.47 11.84 5.63
CA SER A 102 2.20 12.49 5.99
C SER A 102 2.04 13.91 5.45
N CYS A 103 3.09 14.52 4.90
CA CYS A 103 3.00 15.78 4.15
C CYS A 103 2.61 15.60 2.67
N GLY A 104 2.53 14.35 2.18
CA GLY A 104 2.16 14.01 0.81
C GLY A 104 3.34 13.67 -0.10
N ILE A 105 4.58 13.93 0.33
CA ILE A 105 5.77 13.63 -0.47
C ILE A 105 5.92 12.11 -0.64
N PRO A 106 5.96 11.58 -1.88
CA PRO A 106 6.16 10.15 -2.11
C PRO A 106 7.58 9.73 -1.76
N ILE A 107 7.73 8.51 -1.24
CA ILE A 107 9.00 7.93 -0.78
C ILE A 107 9.39 6.76 -1.69
N SER A 108 8.53 5.76 -1.77
CA SER A 108 8.79 4.52 -2.50
C SER A 108 7.48 3.86 -2.93
N TRP A 109 7.61 2.81 -3.72
CA TRP A 109 6.50 2.00 -4.19
C TRP A 109 6.97 0.56 -4.43
N GLY A 110 6.01 -0.38 -4.48
CA GLY A 110 6.25 -1.78 -4.76
C GLY A 110 5.05 -2.47 -5.39
N ILE A 111 5.24 -3.72 -5.82
CA ILE A 111 4.18 -4.52 -6.45
C ILE A 111 3.87 -5.72 -5.56
N CYS A 112 2.61 -5.82 -5.17
CA CYS A 112 2.03 -7.02 -4.61
C CYS A 112 1.41 -7.84 -5.75
N TYR A 113 1.90 -9.07 -6.00
CA TYR A 113 1.49 -9.86 -7.17
C TYR A 113 0.21 -10.66 -6.95
N GLU A 114 0.06 -11.31 -5.80
CA GLU A 114 -1.09 -12.19 -5.54
C GLU A 114 -2.14 -11.59 -4.60
N SER A 115 -1.66 -10.83 -3.62
CA SER A 115 -2.48 -10.22 -2.58
C SER A 115 -1.69 -9.11 -1.92
N GLU A 116 -2.38 -8.18 -1.27
CA GLU A 116 -1.75 -7.22 -0.37
C GLU A 116 -1.47 -7.90 0.99
N SER A 117 -0.51 -8.81 0.98
CA SER A 117 -0.12 -9.59 2.15
C SER A 117 0.84 -8.80 3.03
N PRO A 118 0.78 -8.94 4.38
CA PRO A 118 1.78 -8.36 5.28
C PRO A 118 3.23 -8.70 4.90
N THR A 119 3.49 -9.88 4.34
CA THR A 119 4.84 -10.28 3.93
C THR A 119 5.39 -9.40 2.80
N GLN A 120 4.68 -9.28 1.68
CA GLN A 120 5.11 -8.43 0.56
C GLN A 120 5.21 -6.94 0.93
N VAL A 121 4.28 -6.43 1.75
CA VAL A 121 4.36 -5.04 2.22
C VAL A 121 5.56 -4.86 3.16
N PHE A 122 5.85 -5.85 4.02
CA PHE A 122 7.03 -5.80 4.89
C PHE A 122 8.35 -5.81 4.09
N GLU A 123 8.44 -6.62 3.04
CA GLU A 123 9.60 -6.60 2.13
C GLU A 123 9.81 -5.22 1.48
N LEU A 124 8.72 -4.52 1.13
CA LEU A 124 8.79 -3.14 0.65
C LEU A 124 9.28 -2.17 1.74
N LEU A 125 8.85 -2.35 3.00
CA LEU A 125 9.33 -1.54 4.12
C LEU A 125 10.83 -1.75 4.36
N GLU A 126 11.32 -2.99 4.32
CA GLU A 126 12.75 -3.31 4.44
C GLU A 126 13.57 -2.76 3.28
N PHE A 127 13.04 -2.83 2.06
CA PHE A 127 13.67 -2.21 0.89
C PHE A 127 13.77 -0.68 1.04
N THR A 128 12.73 -0.05 1.57
CA THR A 128 12.66 1.42 1.72
C THR A 128 13.54 1.91 2.86
N TRP A 129 13.59 1.19 3.98
CA TRP A 129 14.35 1.54 5.18
C TRP A 129 15.18 0.36 5.70
N PRO A 130 16.29 0.03 5.01
CA PRO A 130 17.17 -1.06 5.43
C PRO A 130 17.91 -0.75 6.74
N ASP A 131 18.24 0.54 6.97
CA ASP A 131 18.88 0.99 8.21
C ASP A 131 17.85 1.46 9.25
N GLU A 132 17.98 0.96 10.48
CA GLU A 132 17.09 1.24 11.60
C GLU A 132 17.02 2.73 11.93
N ASN A 133 18.12 3.47 11.75
CA ASN A 133 18.20 4.90 12.06
C ASN A 133 17.37 5.77 11.09
N THR A 134 17.13 5.25 9.89
CA THR A 134 16.37 5.94 8.84
C THR A 134 14.87 5.69 8.91
N ARG A 135 14.44 4.68 9.68
CA ARG A 135 13.03 4.31 9.81
C ARG A 135 12.18 5.45 10.37
N PRO A 136 10.93 5.59 9.91
CA PRO A 136 9.99 6.54 10.50
C PRO A 136 9.62 6.09 11.91
N GLY A 137 9.31 7.04 12.78
CA GLY A 137 8.81 6.74 14.13
C GLY A 137 7.42 6.09 14.08
N PHE A 138 6.65 6.41 13.04
CA PHE A 138 5.29 5.91 12.84
C PHE A 138 5.05 5.53 11.37
N ILE A 139 4.26 4.49 11.16
CA ILE A 139 3.71 4.10 9.86
C ILE A 139 2.20 3.94 10.00
N ALA A 140 1.44 4.76 9.27
CA ALA A 140 0.01 4.56 9.09
C ALA A 140 -0.23 3.57 7.96
N TYR A 141 -0.99 2.53 8.25
CA TYR A 141 -1.36 1.49 7.30
C TYR A 141 -2.72 0.90 7.70
N ASP A 142 -3.66 0.78 6.75
CA ASP A 142 -4.99 0.24 7.01
C ASP A 142 -4.91 -1.18 7.62
N ASN A 143 -3.98 -2.01 7.16
CA ASN A 143 -3.79 -3.38 7.60
C ASN A 143 -2.66 -3.50 8.66
N ALA A 144 -2.35 -2.42 9.36
CA ALA A 144 -1.31 -2.36 10.39
C ALA A 144 -1.49 -3.41 11.50
N CYS A 145 -2.72 -3.75 11.88
CA CYS A 145 -2.99 -4.78 12.89
C CYS A 145 -2.46 -6.16 12.45
N LYS A 146 -2.70 -6.55 11.19
CA LYS A 146 -2.17 -7.81 10.62
C LYS A 146 -0.67 -7.73 10.40
N MET A 147 -0.14 -6.57 10.02
CA MET A 147 1.31 -6.33 9.94
C MET A 147 1.98 -6.54 11.30
N LEU A 148 1.44 -5.94 12.36
CA LEU A 148 1.97 -6.07 13.71
C LEU A 148 1.88 -7.52 14.20
N ALA A 149 0.76 -8.21 13.96
CA ALA A 149 0.63 -9.63 14.26
C ALA A 149 1.63 -10.49 13.46
N HIS A 150 1.92 -10.13 12.21
CA HIS A 150 2.93 -10.77 11.38
C HIS A 150 4.32 -10.58 11.99
N ILE A 151 4.73 -9.35 12.30
CA ILE A 151 6.02 -9.03 12.92
C ILE A 151 6.18 -9.74 14.27
N ALA A 152 5.14 -9.73 15.12
CA ALA A 152 5.19 -10.38 16.42
C ALA A 152 5.45 -11.90 16.32
N LYS A 153 4.95 -12.56 15.27
CA LYS A 153 5.16 -13.99 15.02
C LYS A 153 6.54 -14.35 14.47
N HIS A 154 7.29 -13.38 13.96
CA HIS A 154 8.54 -13.56 13.24
C HIS A 154 9.70 -12.87 13.98
N PRO A 155 10.49 -13.59 14.80
CA PRO A 155 11.54 -13.00 15.63
C PRO A 155 12.52 -12.10 14.87
N GLU A 156 12.84 -12.47 13.63
CA GLU A 156 13.76 -11.73 12.75
C GLU A 156 13.23 -10.35 12.34
N LYS A 157 11.91 -10.11 12.43
CA LYS A 157 11.25 -8.85 12.06
C LYS A 157 11.01 -7.92 13.25
N ARG A 158 11.17 -8.41 14.48
CA ARG A 158 10.78 -7.70 15.71
C ARG A 158 11.60 -6.46 15.97
N ASN A 159 12.77 -6.32 15.34
CA ASN A 159 13.60 -5.12 15.42
C ASN A 159 12.84 -3.85 14.98
N TRP A 160 11.89 -3.96 14.05
CA TRP A 160 10.99 -2.86 13.67
C TRP A 160 10.21 -2.27 14.86
N LEU A 161 9.88 -3.07 15.86
CA LEU A 161 9.11 -2.63 17.03
C LEU A 161 9.92 -1.75 17.98
N HIS A 162 11.25 -1.70 17.84
CA HIS A 162 12.12 -0.82 18.62
C HIS A 162 12.11 0.61 18.09
N THR A 163 11.94 0.78 16.78
CA THR A 163 12.09 2.08 16.10
C THR A 163 10.77 2.66 15.60
N THR A 164 9.80 1.81 15.31
CA THR A 164 8.61 2.19 14.53
C THR A 164 7.34 1.64 15.14
N ARG A 165 6.33 2.49 15.26
CA ARG A 165 4.97 2.10 15.64
C ARG A 165 4.07 2.04 14.42
N PHE A 166 3.28 0.97 14.32
CA PHE A 166 2.31 0.79 13.25
C PHE A 166 0.92 1.22 13.75
N ILE A 167 0.31 2.17 13.05
CA ILE A 167 -0.99 2.73 13.41
C ILE A 167 -2.00 2.49 12.28
N VAL A 168 -3.25 2.26 12.66
CA VAL A 168 -4.36 2.15 11.70
C VAL A 168 -5.01 3.51 11.47
N ASP A 169 -5.62 3.71 10.31
CA ASP A 169 -6.46 4.88 10.06
C ASP A 169 -7.74 4.85 10.93
N ALA A 170 -8.45 5.99 10.97
CA ALA A 170 -9.64 6.13 11.80
C ALA A 170 -10.81 5.27 11.32
N TRP A 171 -10.99 5.10 10.01
CA TRP A 171 -12.08 4.33 9.43
C TRP A 171 -11.91 2.83 9.69
N HIS A 172 -10.69 2.32 9.53
CA HIS A 172 -10.31 0.97 9.93
C HIS A 172 -10.61 0.76 11.40
N TYR A 173 -10.14 1.66 12.28
CA TYR A 173 -10.35 1.52 13.72
C TYR A 173 -11.83 1.46 14.12
N ILE A 174 -12.70 2.27 13.49
CA ILE A 174 -14.15 2.29 13.76
C ILE A 174 -14.82 0.98 13.34
N ASN A 175 -14.45 0.44 12.19
CA ASN A 175 -15.07 -0.78 11.64
C ASN A 175 -14.40 -2.07 12.14
N HIS A 176 -13.25 -1.96 12.79
CA HIS A 176 -12.52 -3.11 13.29
C HIS A 176 -13.27 -3.78 14.44
N ARG A 177 -13.15 -5.11 14.52
CA ARG A 177 -13.77 -5.90 15.58
C ARG A 177 -13.30 -5.40 16.95
N GLU A 178 -14.23 -4.97 17.80
CA GLU A 178 -13.96 -4.40 19.13
C GLU A 178 -13.13 -5.31 20.05
N THR A 179 -13.16 -6.62 19.78
CA THR A 179 -12.45 -7.66 20.55
C THR A 179 -10.99 -7.84 20.13
N ASP A 180 -10.51 -7.18 19.08
CA ASP A 180 -9.09 -7.24 18.73
C ASP A 180 -8.28 -6.32 19.64
N VAL A 181 -7.82 -6.91 20.74
CA VAL A 181 -7.00 -6.25 21.75
C VAL A 181 -5.69 -5.74 21.17
N LEU A 182 -5.09 -6.45 20.20
CA LEU A 182 -3.83 -6.04 19.59
C LEU A 182 -3.99 -4.72 18.85
N CYS A 183 -5.03 -4.61 18.01
CA CYS A 183 -5.33 -3.38 17.29
C CYS A 183 -5.61 -2.21 18.27
N ARG A 184 -6.45 -2.44 19.29
CA ARG A 184 -6.82 -1.40 20.27
C ARG A 184 -5.66 -0.91 21.13
N THR A 185 -4.77 -1.81 21.53
CA THR A 185 -3.66 -1.48 22.43
C THR A 185 -2.49 -0.87 21.67
N TRP A 186 -2.18 -1.38 20.47
CA TRP A 186 -0.91 -1.08 19.81
C TRP A 186 -1.03 -0.29 18.50
N CYS A 187 -2.17 -0.36 17.81
CA CYS A 187 -2.39 0.34 16.54
C CYS A 187 -3.27 1.59 16.68
N ASN A 188 -3.85 1.83 17.85
CA ASN A 188 -4.65 3.03 18.11
C ASN A 188 -3.75 4.28 18.18
N PRO A 189 -3.95 5.30 17.32
CA PRO A 189 -3.15 6.52 17.37
C PRO A 189 -3.54 7.48 18.51
N HIS A 190 -4.62 7.18 19.25
CA HIS A 190 -5.03 7.88 20.47
C HIS A 190 -5.13 6.91 21.66
N PRO A 191 -3.99 6.41 22.18
CA PRO A 191 -4.03 5.51 23.31
C PRO A 191 -4.56 6.28 24.53
N THR A 192 -5.56 5.71 25.20
CA THR A 192 -6.24 6.32 26.38
C THR A 192 -5.31 6.58 27.56
N ASN A 193 -4.09 6.02 27.52
CA ASN A 193 -3.03 6.24 28.51
C ASN A 193 -2.16 7.48 28.21
N GLY A 194 -2.46 8.26 27.16
CA GLY A 194 -1.73 9.49 26.83
C GLY A 194 -0.32 9.26 26.30
N SER A 195 0.06 8.03 25.93
CA SER A 195 1.42 7.71 25.48
C SER A 195 1.80 8.27 24.11
N GLN A 196 0.88 8.93 23.40
CA GLN A 196 1.07 9.49 22.05
C GLN A 196 0.25 10.78 21.84
N PRO A 197 0.51 11.86 22.61
CA PRO A 197 -0.30 13.08 22.54
C PRO A 197 -0.10 13.82 21.21
N ASP A 198 1.02 13.61 20.52
CA ASP A 198 1.38 14.37 19.32
C ASP A 198 0.70 13.90 18.02
N LEU A 199 0.01 12.76 18.03
CA LEU A 199 -0.72 12.25 16.85
C LEU A 199 -2.16 12.73 16.75
N VAL A 200 -2.67 13.40 17.79
CA VAL A 200 -4.05 13.87 17.87
C VAL A 200 -4.09 15.28 18.44
N ILE A 201 -4.78 16.17 17.75
CA ILE A 201 -5.01 17.56 18.16
C ILE A 201 -6.47 17.78 18.49
N THR A 202 -6.77 18.77 19.32
CA THR A 202 -8.16 19.22 19.52
C THR A 202 -8.52 20.20 18.42
N ALA A 203 -9.52 19.87 17.62
CA ALA A 203 -10.10 20.74 16.60
C ALA A 203 -11.49 21.22 17.03
N VAL A 204 -11.87 22.43 16.61
CA VAL A 204 -13.21 22.97 16.86
C VAL A 204 -14.04 22.77 15.58
N GLY A 205 -15.16 22.07 15.72
CA GLY A 205 -16.10 21.84 14.62
C GLY A 205 -16.81 23.12 14.20
N ARG A 206 -17.50 23.07 13.06
CA ARG A 206 -18.29 24.22 12.56
C ARG A 206 -19.44 24.60 13.51
N ASP A 207 -19.82 23.68 14.37
CA ASP A 207 -20.80 23.78 15.46
C ASP A 207 -20.21 24.36 16.77
N GLY A 208 -18.91 24.68 16.80
CA GLY A 208 -18.21 25.13 18.00
C GLY A 208 -17.82 23.99 18.96
N VAL A 209 -18.11 22.73 18.61
CA VAL A 209 -17.82 21.57 19.47
C VAL A 209 -16.37 21.14 19.30
N LYS A 210 -15.66 21.01 20.42
CA LYS A 210 -14.30 20.48 20.43
C LYS A 210 -14.33 18.98 20.20
N HIS A 211 -13.63 18.52 19.17
CA HIS A 211 -13.42 17.12 18.86
C HIS A 211 -11.93 16.83 18.71
N LEU A 212 -11.55 15.58 18.96
CA LEU A 212 -10.19 15.12 18.74
C LEU A 212 -10.02 14.72 17.28
N SER A 213 -9.04 15.30 16.62
CA SER A 213 -8.72 15.10 15.20
C SER A 213 -7.28 14.63 15.03
N ARG A 214 -7.00 13.88 13.97
CA ARG A 214 -5.62 13.46 13.67
C ARG A 214 -4.74 14.69 13.43
N ALA A 215 -3.55 14.67 14.02
CA ALA A 215 -2.56 15.74 13.86
C ALA A 215 -1.88 15.71 12.48
N PHE A 216 -1.86 14.53 11.86
CA PHE A 216 -1.20 14.27 10.59
C PHE A 216 -2.16 13.70 9.57
N ASN A 217 -1.92 13.99 8.29
CA ASN A 217 -2.70 13.42 7.20
C ASN A 217 -2.32 11.94 7.01
N THR A 218 -3.27 11.04 7.28
CA THR A 218 -3.14 9.59 7.03
C THR A 218 -3.75 9.16 5.70
N GLU A 219 -4.29 10.09 4.91
CA GLU A 219 -4.91 9.85 3.60
C GLU A 219 -3.96 10.22 2.45
N THR A 220 -2.70 10.60 2.72
CA THR A 220 -1.77 11.00 1.66
C THR A 220 -1.52 9.90 0.63
N ALA A 221 -1.53 8.65 1.07
CA ALA A 221 -1.42 7.51 0.18
C ALA A 221 -2.67 7.36 -0.71
N GLU A 222 -3.87 7.50 -0.15
CA GLU A 222 -5.13 7.50 -0.89
C GLU A 222 -5.21 8.67 -1.89
N GLN A 223 -4.75 9.86 -1.50
CA GLN A 223 -4.70 11.03 -2.37
C GLN A 223 -3.78 10.82 -3.57
N PHE A 224 -2.60 10.23 -3.36
CA PHE A 224 -1.71 9.85 -4.46
C PHE A 224 -2.34 8.76 -5.33
N ASN A 225 -2.95 7.75 -4.71
CA ASN A 225 -3.66 6.68 -5.41
C ASN A 225 -4.79 7.22 -6.29
N SER A 226 -5.53 8.24 -5.83
CA SER A 226 -6.57 8.92 -6.61
C SER A 226 -5.98 9.77 -7.73
N TRP A 227 -4.87 10.48 -7.49
CA TRP A 227 -4.16 11.20 -8.56
C TRP A 227 -3.68 10.25 -9.67
N MET A 228 -3.27 9.03 -9.29
CA MET A 228 -2.86 7.98 -10.23
C MET A 228 -4.00 7.41 -11.09
N ASP A 229 -5.27 7.62 -10.73
CA ASP A 229 -6.42 7.10 -11.50
C ASP A 229 -6.44 7.60 -12.94
N GLY A 230 -5.96 8.84 -13.17
CA GLY A 230 -5.84 9.43 -14.50
C GLY A 230 -4.87 8.69 -15.43
N TYR A 231 -4.01 7.82 -14.87
CA TYR A 231 -2.97 7.09 -15.60
C TYR A 231 -3.22 5.57 -15.67
N GLU A 232 -4.27 5.08 -15.01
CA GLU A 232 -4.53 3.65 -14.88
C GLU A 232 -4.66 2.96 -16.25
N ALA A 233 -5.35 3.58 -17.21
CA ALA A 233 -5.59 3.02 -18.54
C ALA A 233 -4.29 2.76 -19.30
N GLN A 234 -3.34 3.70 -19.22
CA GLN A 234 -2.03 3.61 -19.85
C GLN A 234 -1.19 2.52 -19.17
N MET A 235 -1.17 2.51 -17.84
CA MET A 235 -0.37 1.55 -17.06
C MET A 235 -0.82 0.10 -17.24
N ARG A 236 -2.12 -0.14 -17.50
CA ARG A 236 -2.68 -1.48 -17.73
C ARG A 236 -2.10 -2.22 -18.93
N GLN A 237 -1.57 -1.48 -19.91
CA GLN A 237 -1.02 -2.05 -21.15
C GLN A 237 0.51 -2.02 -21.19
N MET A 238 1.18 -1.83 -20.05
CA MET A 238 2.64 -1.78 -19.99
C MET A 238 3.27 -3.13 -19.65
N ALA A 239 4.46 -3.36 -20.22
CA ALA A 239 5.37 -4.38 -19.69
C ALA A 239 5.90 -3.93 -18.31
N LYS A 240 6.36 -4.89 -17.50
CA LYS A 240 6.83 -4.64 -16.12
C LYS A 240 7.87 -3.52 -16.02
N GLN A 241 8.85 -3.49 -16.92
CA GLN A 241 9.92 -2.49 -16.92
C GLN A 241 9.40 -1.10 -17.26
N THR A 242 8.52 -1.00 -18.26
CA THR A 242 7.87 0.25 -18.64
C THR A 242 6.96 0.76 -17.54
N PHE A 243 6.20 -0.14 -16.90
CA PHE A 243 5.38 0.18 -15.73
C PHE A 243 6.25 0.75 -14.61
N ALA A 244 7.38 0.11 -14.29
CA ALA A 244 8.29 0.58 -13.25
C ALA A 244 8.88 1.96 -13.55
N PHE A 245 9.33 2.19 -14.79
CA PHE A 245 9.78 3.50 -15.24
C PHE A 245 8.67 4.55 -15.08
N TYR A 246 7.45 4.21 -15.49
CA TYR A 246 6.30 5.09 -15.38
C TYR A 246 5.96 5.44 -13.92
N CYS A 247 6.00 4.47 -13.02
CA CYS A 247 5.86 4.70 -11.58
C CYS A 247 6.89 5.72 -11.08
N HIS A 248 8.17 5.56 -11.42
CA HIS A 248 9.20 6.53 -11.03
C HIS A 248 8.92 7.94 -11.55
N CYS A 249 8.51 8.08 -12.82
CA CYS A 249 8.12 9.38 -13.37
C CYS A 249 6.90 9.97 -12.65
N THR A 250 5.87 9.17 -12.38
CA THR A 250 4.67 9.63 -11.68
C THR A 250 4.95 10.10 -10.26
N LEU A 251 5.83 9.40 -9.54
CA LEU A 251 6.27 9.81 -8.20
C LEU A 251 7.00 11.15 -8.25
N LEU A 252 7.89 11.36 -9.24
CA LEU A 252 8.61 12.61 -9.40
C LEU A 252 7.66 13.78 -9.69
N LEU A 253 6.74 13.62 -10.65
CA LEU A 253 5.78 14.67 -11.01
C LEU A 253 4.85 15.02 -9.83
N TYR A 254 4.36 14.00 -9.12
CA TYR A 254 3.52 14.23 -7.95
C TYR A 254 4.29 14.89 -6.81
N LYS A 255 5.56 14.52 -6.59
CA LYS A 255 6.44 15.19 -5.63
C LYS A 255 6.54 16.68 -5.95
N GLU A 256 6.82 17.05 -7.19
CA GLU A 256 6.93 18.45 -7.62
C GLU A 256 5.61 19.21 -7.37
N GLU A 257 4.47 18.62 -7.71
CA GLU A 257 3.15 19.21 -7.44
C GLU A 257 2.89 19.42 -5.94
N VAL A 258 3.27 18.46 -5.11
CA VAL A 258 3.16 18.54 -3.64
C VAL A 258 4.09 19.63 -3.09
N GLU A 259 5.34 19.70 -3.54
CA GLU A 259 6.31 20.71 -3.12
C GLU A 259 5.83 22.12 -3.47
N GLU A 260 5.27 22.30 -4.67
CA GLU A 260 4.65 23.56 -5.06
C GLU A 260 3.47 23.94 -4.17
N ARG A 261 2.59 22.97 -3.86
CA ARG A 261 1.42 23.19 -3.00
C ARG A 261 1.85 23.60 -1.58
N ILE A 262 2.81 22.90 -1.00
CA ILE A 262 3.38 23.23 0.32
C ILE A 262 3.99 24.63 0.29
N THR A 263 4.82 24.94 -0.72
CA THR A 263 5.48 26.25 -0.82
C THR A 263 4.49 27.40 -1.03
N LYS A 264 3.43 27.17 -1.83
CA LYS A 264 2.35 28.14 -2.01
C LYS A 264 1.61 28.36 -0.70
N ASP A 265 1.21 27.30 0.00
CA ASP A 265 0.53 27.41 1.29
C ASP A 265 1.38 28.11 2.36
N GLU A 266 2.70 27.92 2.36
CA GLU A 266 3.63 28.66 3.23
C GLU A 266 3.74 30.15 2.91
N LYS A 267 3.59 30.54 1.63
CA LYS A 267 3.60 31.96 1.22
C LYS A 267 2.33 32.72 1.64
N TRP A 268 1.24 32.01 1.96
CA TRP A 268 -0.03 32.59 2.38
C TRP A 268 -0.29 32.46 3.90
N MET A 269 0.70 32.03 4.68
CA MET A 269 0.72 32.06 6.15
C MET A 269 1.61 33.19 6.66
#